data_AF-A0A850KJ77-F1
#
_entry.id   AF-A0A850KJ77-F1
#
_cell.length_a   1.000
_cell.length_b   1.000
_cell.length_c   1.000
_cell.angle_alpha   90.00
_cell.angle_beta   90.00
_cell.angle_gamma   90.00
#
_symmetry.space_group_name_H-M   'P 1'
#
loop_
_entity.id
_entity.type
_entity.pdbx_description
1 polymer ?
#
loop_
_entity_poly.entity_id
_entity_poly.type
_entity_poly.pdbx_seq_one_letter_code
_entity_poly.pdbx_strand_id
1 'polypeptide(L)' 'MTDTGHILVVDDEPHICALVERCLTGVGFRASSASSGVEMKK' A
#
# COMPACT_ATOMS: atom_id res chain seq x y z
N MET A 1 -19.45 -8.94 5.79
CA MET A 1 -18.48 -8.23 4.93
C MET A 1 -17.20 -8.16 5.73
N THR A 2 -16.16 -8.88 5.31
CA THR A 2 -14.84 -8.79 5.94
C THR A 2 -14.27 -7.42 5.61
N ASP A 3 -14.23 -6.52 6.59
CA ASP A 3 -13.50 -5.26 6.47
C ASP A 3 -12.01 -5.62 6.40
N THR A 4 -11.52 -5.83 5.18
CA THR A 4 -10.10 -6.07 4.91
C THR A 4 -9.40 -4.74 5.18
N GLY A 5 -8.70 -4.66 6.31
CA GLY A 5 -8.00 -3.47 6.76
C GLY A 5 -7.15 -2.81 5.68
N HIS A 6 -6.90 -1.51 5.84
CA HIS A 6 -6.09 -0.73 4.92
C HIS A 6 -4.59 -0.98 5.17
N ILE A 7 -3.84 -1.26 4.12
CA ILE A 7 -2.40 -1.50 4.15
C ILE A 7 -1.67 -0.33 3.51
N LEU A 8 -0.70 0.26 4.23
CA LEU A 8 0.23 1.23 3.67
C LEU A 8 1.56 0.54 3.36
N VAL A 9 1.98 0.59 2.09
CA VAL A 9 3.28 0.13 1.64
C VAL A 9 4.25 1.31 1.70
N VAL A 10 5.41 1.15 2.32
CA VAL A 10 6.44 2.19 2.36
C VAL A 10 7.72 1.63 1.77
N ASP A 11 8.09 2.13 0.60
CA ASP A 11 9.27 1.71 -0.14
C ASP A 11 9.72 2.88 -1.03
N ASP A 12 11.02 3.15 -1.10
CA ASP A 12 11.57 4.27 -1.88
C ASP A 12 11.66 3.96 -3.38
N GLU A 13 11.47 2.70 -3.79
CA GLU A 13 11.42 2.29 -5.19
C GLU A 13 9.97 2.30 -5.74
N PRO A 14 9.62 3.22 -6.67
CA PRO A 14 8.24 3.36 -7.13
C PRO A 14 7.67 2.12 -7.82
N HIS A 15 8.52 1.34 -8.47
CA HIS A 15 8.13 0.12 -9.16
C HIS A 15 7.80 -1.02 -8.18
N ILE A 16 8.44 -1.05 -7.01
CA ILE A 16 8.10 -1.99 -5.93
C ILE A 16 6.76 -1.61 -5.31
N CYS A 17 6.56 -0.32 -4.98
CA CYS A 17 5.28 0.19 -4.49
C CYS A 17 4.10 -0.20 -5.41
N ALA A 18 4.22 0.08 -6.71
CA ALA A 18 3.18 -0.23 -7.69
C ALA A 18 2.89 -1.75 -7.81
N LEU A 19 3.94 -2.58 -7.76
CA LEU A 19 3.78 -4.04 -7.80
C LEU A 19 3.00 -4.54 -6.58
N VAL A 20 3.40 -4.11 -5.37
CA VAL A 20 2.82 -4.57 -4.11
C VAL A 20 1.37 -4.08 -3.97
N GLU A 21 1.09 -2.81 -4.28
CA GLU A 21 -0.29 -2.29 -4.29
C GLU A 21 -1.20 -3.10 -5.20
N ARG A 22 -0.75 -3.42 -6.42
CA ARG A 22 -1.52 -4.23 -7.38
C ARG A 22 -1.77 -5.64 -6.87
N CYS A 23 -0.78 -6.25 -6.23
CA CYS A 23 -0.94 -7.57 -5.61
C CYS A 23 -1.97 -7.53 -4.48
N LEU A 24 -1.83 -6.61 -3.52
CA LEU A 24 -2.73 -6.49 -2.37
C LEU A 24 -4.17 -6.20 -2.76
N THR A 25 -4.37 -5.27 -3.69
CA THR A 25 -5.70 -4.95 -4.24
C THR A 25 -6.29 -6.14 -5.00
N GLY A 26 -5.48 -6.90 -5.72
CA GLY A 26 -5.89 -8.14 -6.38
C GLY A 26 -6.39 -9.24 -5.42
N VAL A 27 -5.92 -9.25 -4.16
CA VAL A 27 -6.41 -10.18 -3.12
C VAL A 27 -7.56 -9.59 -2.29
N GLY A 28 -8.01 -8.37 -2.60
CA GLY A 28 -9.16 -7.73 -1.97
C GLY A 28 -8.83 -6.76 -0.84
N PHE A 29 -7.56 -6.45 -0.57
CA PHE A 29 -7.19 -5.42 0.41
C PHE A 29 -7.32 -4.01 -0.19
N ARG A 30 -7.52 -3.02 0.69
CA ARG A 30 -7.31 -1.62 0.33
C ARG A 30 -5.85 -1.29 0.58
N ALA A 31 -5.13 -0.83 -0.44
CA ALA A 31 -3.71 -0.49 -0.32
C ALA A 31 -3.42 0.91 -0.84
N SER A 32 -2.44 1.56 -0.22
CA SER A 32 -1.80 2.78 -0.69
C SER A 32 -0.30 2.69 -0.48
N SER A 33 0.49 3.54 -1.13
CA SER A 33 1.93 3.58 -1.03
C SER A 33 2.44 4.96 -0.65
N ALA A 34 3.63 4.98 -0.07
CA ALA A 34 4.40 6.18 0.24
C ALA A 34 5.88 5.91 -0.09
N SER A 35 6.56 6.93 -0.60
CA SER A 35 8.00 6.84 -0.90
C SER A 35 8.88 6.98 0.34
N SER A 36 8.29 7.44 1.46
CA SER A 36 8.97 7.58 2.74
C SER A 36 7.99 7.62 3.90
N GLY A 37 8.48 7.32 5.11
CA GLY A 37 7.66 7.43 6.33
C GLY A 37 7.24 8.87 6.66
N VAL A 38 7.86 9.88 6.04
CA VAL A 38 7.54 11.31 6.25
C VAL A 38 6.24 11.70 5.54
N GLU A 39 5.87 10.98 4.49
CA GLU A 39 4.60 11.16 3.78
C GLU A 39 3.41 10.61 4.58
N MET A 40 3.66 9.87 5.66
CA MET A 40 2.62 9.35 6.53
C MET A 40 2.04 10.46 7.40
N LYS A 41 0.79 10.88 7.13
CA LYS A 41 0.01 11.72 8.03
C LYS A 41 -0.76 10.84 9.02
N LYS A 42 -0.62 11.16 10.32
CA LYS A 42 -1.41 10.57 11.41
C LYS A 42 -2.88 10.97 11.32
#